data_AF-A0A382YWB2-F1
#
_entry.id   AF-A0A382YWB2-F1
#
_cell.length_a   1.000
_cell.length_b   1.000
_cell.length_c   1.000
_cell.angle_alpha   90.00
_cell.angle_beta   90.00
_cell.angle_gamma   90.00
#
_symmetry.space_group_name_H-M   'P 1'
#
loop_
_entity.id
_entity.type
_entity.pdbx_description
1 polymer ?
#
loop_
_entity_poly.entity_id
_entity_poly.type
_entity_poly.pdbx_seq_one_letter_code
_entity_poly.pdbx_strand_id
1 'polypeptide(L)'
;MSFKQKFSFTQPFVFLPLILILSCGEHEPEVLPQPDRAPPNGYIIDPLDGASVSGVIIIQVLAIDDDEVDTVSFLIKSPNTTSYDTVDQTTQATNDTTYNIWKGFWNTNEPKWIEDQDYFVTFQAVDPA
;
A
#
# COMPACT_ATOMS: atom_id res chain seq x y z
N MET A 1 -42.87 -32.03 78.24
CA MET A 1 -42.36 -30.67 77.94
C MET A 1 -41.32 -30.80 76.85
N SER A 2 -41.28 -29.86 75.91
CA SER A 2 -40.27 -29.71 74.83
C SER A 2 -40.56 -30.50 73.54
N PHE A 3 -40.40 -29.97 72.32
CA PHE A 3 -40.62 -28.64 71.72
C PHE A 3 -40.70 -28.96 70.22
N LYS A 4 -41.78 -28.59 69.51
CA LYS A 4 -41.88 -28.83 68.06
C LYS A 4 -41.00 -27.83 67.32
N GLN A 5 -39.85 -28.25 66.79
CA GLN A 5 -39.09 -27.43 65.86
C GLN A 5 -39.75 -27.50 64.47
N LYS A 6 -40.44 -26.42 64.10
CA LYS A 6 -40.80 -26.14 62.71
C LYS A 6 -39.54 -25.61 62.02
N PHE A 7 -38.92 -26.42 61.17
CA PHE A 7 -37.85 -25.93 60.30
C PHE A 7 -38.45 -25.49 58.98
N SER A 8 -38.41 -24.19 58.75
CA SER A 8 -38.84 -23.51 57.53
C SER A 8 -37.90 -23.87 56.38
N PHE A 9 -38.47 -24.23 55.24
CA PHE A 9 -37.77 -24.46 53.98
C PHE A 9 -37.46 -23.11 53.33
N THR A 10 -36.18 -22.76 53.24
CA THR A 10 -35.69 -21.67 52.38
C THR A 10 -34.47 -22.17 51.62
N GLN A 11 -34.67 -22.55 50.36
CA GLN A 11 -33.58 -22.79 49.40
C GLN A 11 -32.79 -21.49 49.18
N PRO A 12 -31.46 -21.47 49.31
CA PRO A 12 -30.65 -20.52 48.57
C PRO A 12 -30.40 -21.11 47.18
N PHE A 13 -31.35 -20.92 46.25
CA PHE A 13 -31.13 -21.14 44.83
C PHE A 13 -30.42 -19.91 44.23
N VAL A 14 -29.22 -19.59 44.74
CA VAL A 14 -28.46 -18.41 44.28
C VAL A 14 -26.98 -18.72 44.29
N PHE A 15 -26.52 -19.56 43.35
CA PHE A 15 -25.10 -19.57 42.93
C PHE A 15 -24.99 -20.22 41.54
N LEU A 16 -25.80 -19.74 40.59
CA LEU A 16 -25.67 -20.10 39.17
C LEU A 16 -26.08 -18.99 38.18
N PRO A 17 -25.81 -17.69 38.42
CA PRO A 17 -25.76 -16.75 37.30
C PRO A 17 -24.41 -16.04 37.12
N LEU A 18 -23.34 -16.46 37.81
CA LEU A 18 -22.02 -15.79 37.69
C LEU A 18 -21.13 -16.35 36.57
N ILE A 19 -21.38 -17.58 36.10
CA ILE A 19 -20.56 -18.22 35.05
C ILE A 19 -21.03 -17.85 33.63
N LEU A 20 -22.28 -17.36 33.46
CA LEU A 20 -22.82 -17.00 32.14
C LEU A 20 -22.47 -15.58 31.67
N ILE A 21 -21.93 -14.72 32.55
CA ILE A 21 -21.45 -13.37 32.18
C ILE A 21 -19.97 -13.33 31.77
N LEU A 22 -19.23 -14.43 31.94
CA LEU A 22 -17.83 -14.56 31.50
C LEU A 22 -17.69 -15.10 30.07
N SER A 23 -18.80 -15.38 29.38
CA SER A 23 -18.80 -16.06 28.07
C SER A 23 -19.12 -15.17 26.86
N CYS A 24 -19.03 -13.84 26.95
CA CYS A 24 -19.03 -13.00 25.75
C CYS A 24 -17.84 -12.04 25.79
N GLY A 25 -16.68 -12.56 25.40
CA GLY A 25 -15.73 -11.76 24.63
C GLY A 25 -15.71 -12.36 23.23
N GLU A 26 -16.36 -11.70 22.27
CA GLU A 26 -15.96 -11.88 20.87
C GLU A 26 -14.53 -11.32 20.80
N HIS A 27 -13.55 -12.21 21.01
CA HIS A 27 -12.16 -11.91 20.72
C HIS A 27 -12.11 -11.77 19.21
N GLU A 28 -12.20 -10.53 18.74
CA GLU A 28 -11.95 -10.21 17.35
C GLU A 28 -10.60 -10.84 16.99
N PRO A 29 -10.54 -11.72 15.98
CA PRO A 29 -9.29 -12.37 15.64
C PRO A 29 -8.25 -11.30 15.35
N GLU A 30 -7.13 -11.32 16.08
CA GLU A 30 -5.98 -10.49 15.76
C GLU A 30 -5.50 -10.87 14.35
N VAL A 31 -5.90 -10.08 13.36
CA VAL A 31 -5.37 -10.19 12.00
C VAL A 31 -3.96 -9.63 12.03
N LEU A 32 -2.97 -10.53 12.06
CA LEU A 32 -1.59 -10.11 11.88
C LEU A 32 -1.41 -9.58 10.45
N PRO A 33 -0.67 -8.46 10.24
CA PRO A 33 -0.33 -8.03 8.90
C PRO A 33 0.43 -9.13 8.17
N GLN A 34 0.14 -9.28 6.87
CA GLN A 34 0.93 -10.16 6.02
C GLN A 34 2.37 -9.63 6.02
N PRO A 35 3.38 -10.47 6.28
CA PRO A 35 4.76 -10.03 6.14
C PRO A 35 5.09 -9.83 4.66
N ASP A 36 5.80 -8.75 4.35
CA ASP A 36 6.42 -8.49 3.04
C ASP A 36 7.34 -9.66 2.64
N ARG A 37 7.20 -10.12 1.39
CA ARG A 37 7.94 -11.25 0.83
C ARG A 37 8.38 -11.05 -0.62
N ALA A 38 8.00 -9.98 -1.30
CA ALA A 38 8.30 -9.79 -2.70
C ALA A 38 8.73 -8.35 -2.97
N PRO A 39 9.68 -8.14 -3.90
CA PRO A 39 9.99 -6.79 -4.35
C PRO A 39 8.85 -6.25 -5.23
N PRO A 40 8.74 -4.91 -5.37
CA PRO A 40 7.77 -4.29 -6.25
C PRO A 40 7.92 -4.68 -7.72
N ASN A 41 6.79 -4.74 -8.43
CA ASN A 41 6.72 -5.02 -9.86
C ASN A 41 5.79 -4.03 -10.59
N GLY A 42 5.91 -3.92 -11.92
CA GLY A 42 5.07 -2.97 -12.64
C GLY A 42 5.37 -2.83 -14.14
N TYR A 43 4.70 -1.88 -14.78
CA TYR A 43 4.91 -1.52 -16.18
C TYR A 43 4.49 -0.07 -16.48
N ILE A 44 5.05 0.48 -17.56
CA ILE A 44 4.69 1.81 -18.07
C ILE A 44 3.35 1.74 -18.81
N ILE A 45 2.45 2.65 -18.47
CA ILE A 45 1.12 2.81 -19.09
C ILE A 45 1.19 3.91 -20.17
N ASP A 46 1.89 5.00 -19.88
CA ASP A 46 2.01 6.16 -20.76
C ASP A 46 3.36 6.87 -20.50
N PRO A 47 4.06 7.39 -21.52
CA PRO A 47 3.78 7.24 -22.95
C PRO A 47 3.94 5.80 -23.45
N LEU A 48 3.22 5.45 -24.51
CA LEU A 48 3.41 4.17 -25.22
C LEU A 48 4.76 4.15 -25.95
N ASP A 49 5.30 2.95 -26.15
CA ASP A 49 6.53 2.76 -26.93
C ASP A 49 6.38 3.35 -28.34
N GLY A 50 7.41 4.10 -28.78
CA GLY A 50 7.42 4.82 -30.06
C GLY A 50 6.55 6.08 -30.11
N ALA A 51 5.95 6.54 -29.02
CA ALA A 51 5.18 7.78 -29.00
C ALA A 51 6.08 9.01 -29.22
N SER A 52 5.62 9.95 -30.05
CA SER A 52 6.22 11.29 -30.14
C SER A 52 5.72 12.15 -28.98
N VAL A 53 6.65 12.77 -28.25
CA VAL A 53 6.35 13.59 -27.07
C VAL A 53 6.97 14.98 -27.20
N SER A 54 6.29 16.00 -26.66
CA SER A 54 6.78 17.38 -26.62
C SER A 54 6.11 18.16 -25.49
N GLY A 55 6.87 19.00 -24.80
CA GLY A 55 6.41 19.79 -23.67
C GLY A 55 6.53 19.06 -22.34
N VAL A 56 5.53 19.25 -21.47
CA VAL A 56 5.46 18.55 -20.18
C VAL A 56 4.63 17.28 -20.36
N ILE A 57 5.29 16.15 -20.18
CA ILE A 57 4.75 14.81 -20.34
C ILE A 57 4.48 14.21 -18.96
N ILE A 58 3.34 13.56 -18.82
CA ILE A 58 3.01 12.80 -17.62
C ILE A 58 3.36 11.35 -17.90
N ILE A 59 4.37 10.83 -17.21
CA ILE A 59 4.71 9.41 -17.26
C ILE A 59 3.81 8.70 -16.25
N GLN A 60 3.04 7.73 -16.71
CA GLN A 60 2.13 6.93 -15.88
C GLN A 60 2.65 5.50 -15.82
N VAL A 61 2.80 4.97 -14.61
CA VAL A 61 3.24 3.58 -14.41
C VAL A 61 2.32 2.87 -13.43
N LEU A 62 2.06 1.58 -13.65
CA LEU A 62 1.53 0.71 -12.63
C LEU A 62 2.72 0.20 -11.81
N ALA A 63 2.68 0.36 -10.49
CA ALA A 63 3.65 -0.26 -9.58
C ALA A 63 2.92 -0.90 -8.39
N ILE A 64 3.09 -2.21 -8.23
CA ILE A 64 2.39 -3.05 -7.26
C ILE A 64 3.40 -3.84 -6.41
N ASP A 65 2.99 -4.14 -5.19
CA ASP A 65 3.75 -4.91 -4.21
C ASP A 65 2.80 -5.78 -3.37
N ASP A 66 3.32 -6.75 -2.60
CA ASP A 66 2.50 -7.56 -1.68
C ASP A 66 2.27 -6.91 -0.30
N ASP A 67 3.03 -5.86 0.04
CA ASP A 67 2.77 -4.97 1.17
C ASP A 67 2.53 -3.52 0.70
N GLU A 68 3.60 -2.79 0.34
CA GLU A 68 3.52 -1.38 -0.08
C GLU A 68 4.64 -0.99 -1.04
N VAL A 69 4.33 -0.12 -2.02
CA VAL A 69 5.34 0.63 -2.77
C VAL A 69 5.53 2.00 -2.11
N ASP A 70 6.73 2.26 -1.58
CA ASP A 70 7.08 3.53 -0.93
C ASP A 70 7.31 4.64 -1.95
N THR A 71 8.16 4.34 -2.95
CA THR A 71 8.68 5.33 -3.88
C THR A 71 8.72 4.81 -5.31
N VAL A 72 8.35 5.67 -6.27
CA VAL A 72 8.57 5.45 -7.70
C VAL A 72 9.43 6.57 -8.28
N SER A 73 10.61 6.20 -8.78
CA SER A 73 11.50 7.09 -9.54
C SER A 73 11.27 6.93 -11.03
N PHE A 74 11.17 8.04 -11.76
CA PHE A 74 11.00 8.06 -13.20
C PHE A 74 12.31 8.45 -13.85
N LEU A 75 12.78 7.66 -14.82
CA LEU A 75 14.10 7.83 -15.41
C LEU A 75 14.08 7.87 -16.93
N ILE A 76 14.89 8.76 -17.50
CA ILE A 76 15.07 8.94 -18.94
C ILE A 76 16.53 8.71 -19.30
N LYS A 77 16.80 7.97 -20.37
CA LYS A 77 18.15 7.81 -20.92
C LYS A 77 18.20 8.25 -22.37
N SER A 78 19.18 9.09 -22.67
CA SER A 78 19.54 9.46 -24.03
C SER A 78 20.29 8.32 -24.73
N PRO A 79 20.13 8.12 -26.05
CA PRO A 79 20.89 7.15 -26.82
C PRO A 79 22.39 7.46 -26.83
N ASN A 80 22.77 8.70 -26.50
CA ASN A 80 24.15 9.18 -26.45
C ASN A 80 24.80 9.01 -25.07
N THR A 81 24.08 8.50 -24.07
CA THR A 81 24.57 8.31 -22.69
C THR A 81 24.44 6.87 -22.23
N THR A 82 25.27 6.48 -21.28
CA THR A 82 25.18 5.17 -20.61
C THR A 82 24.32 5.22 -19.34
N SER A 83 24.07 6.43 -18.82
CA SER A 83 23.38 6.66 -17.55
C SER A 83 21.95 7.12 -17.77
N TYR A 84 21.09 6.77 -16.83
CA TYR A 84 19.74 7.29 -16.70
C TYR A 84 19.74 8.54 -15.85
N ASP A 85 18.94 9.53 -16.25
CA ASP A 85 18.65 10.72 -15.47
C ASP A 85 17.29 10.53 -14.78
N THR A 86 17.23 10.72 -13.47
CA THR A 86 15.96 10.83 -12.76
C THR A 86 15.30 12.16 -13.13
N VAL A 87 14.07 12.10 -13.64
CA VAL A 87 13.29 13.29 -14.03
C VAL A 87 12.26 13.68 -12.99
N ASP A 88 11.77 12.70 -12.24
CA ASP A 88 10.84 12.92 -11.15
C ASP A 88 10.87 11.73 -10.17
N GLN A 89 10.37 11.95 -8.97
CA GLN A 89 10.19 10.93 -7.96
C GLN A 89 8.91 11.20 -7.19
N THR A 90 8.04 10.19 -7.12
CA THR A 90 6.81 10.25 -6.35
C THR A 90 6.95 9.33 -5.15
N THR A 91 6.75 9.88 -3.95
CA THR A 91 6.60 9.13 -2.71
C THR A 91 5.11 8.94 -2.43
N GLN A 92 4.72 7.89 -1.72
CA GLN A 92 3.32 7.67 -1.40
C GLN A 92 2.75 8.83 -0.57
N ALA A 93 1.95 9.69 -1.20
CA ALA A 93 1.13 10.66 -0.49
C ALA A 93 -0.10 9.91 0.00
N THR A 94 -0.05 9.48 1.27
CA THR A 94 -1.13 8.81 2.01
C THR A 94 -2.53 9.18 1.49
N ASN A 95 -3.27 8.16 1.02
CA ASN A 95 -4.72 8.08 0.73
C ASN A 95 -5.26 8.07 -0.72
N ASP A 96 -4.43 8.15 -1.77
CA ASP A 96 -4.89 7.93 -3.16
C ASP A 96 -4.11 6.78 -3.87
N THR A 97 -4.18 5.58 -3.30
CA THR A 97 -3.60 4.35 -3.89
C THR A 97 -4.63 3.53 -4.68
N THR A 98 -5.80 4.10 -4.98
CA THR A 98 -6.97 3.38 -5.49
C THR A 98 -6.71 2.54 -6.75
N TYR A 99 -5.60 2.77 -7.47
CA TYR A 99 -5.24 2.00 -8.66
C TYR A 99 -3.75 1.62 -8.80
N ASN A 100 -2.89 1.84 -7.79
CA ASN A 100 -1.44 1.60 -7.91
C ASN A 100 -0.79 2.30 -9.13
N ILE A 101 -1.40 3.40 -9.60
CA ILE A 101 -0.91 4.19 -10.73
C ILE A 101 -0.13 5.38 -10.19
N TRP A 102 1.14 5.45 -10.55
CA TRP A 102 2.07 6.49 -10.16
C TRP A 102 2.34 7.43 -11.32
N LYS A 103 2.53 8.72 -11.03
CA LYS A 103 2.68 9.77 -12.04
C LYS A 103 3.91 10.60 -11.80
N GLY A 104 4.81 10.62 -12.77
CA GLY A 104 5.97 11.50 -12.81
C GLY A 104 5.86 12.48 -13.95
N PHE A 105 6.58 13.60 -13.86
CA PHE A 105 6.62 14.62 -14.90
C PHE A 105 7.96 14.64 -15.61
N TRP A 106 7.92 14.66 -16.94
CA TRP A 106 9.10 14.87 -17.77
C TRP A 106 8.89 16.10 -18.66
N ASN A 107 9.70 17.14 -18.46
CA ASN A 107 9.69 18.32 -19.32
C ASN A 107 10.74 18.17 -20.44
N THR A 108 10.28 17.85 -21.66
CA THR A 108 11.15 17.66 -22.83
C THR A 108 11.79 18.97 -23.30
N ASN A 109 11.30 20.13 -22.84
CA ASN A 109 11.83 21.43 -23.23
C ASN A 109 13.07 21.84 -22.40
N GLU A 110 13.50 21.01 -21.44
CA GLU A 110 14.74 21.29 -20.70
C GLU A 110 15.96 21.19 -21.61
N PRO A 111 16.96 22.09 -21.49
CA PRO A 111 18.10 22.17 -22.42
C PRO A 111 18.98 20.92 -22.52
N LYS A 112 18.87 19.99 -21.56
CA LYS A 112 19.61 18.71 -21.59
C LYS A 112 19.00 17.71 -22.58
N TRP A 113 17.74 17.90 -22.97
CA TRP A 113 17.07 17.07 -23.96
C TRP A 113 17.28 17.67 -25.35
N ILE A 114 17.76 16.83 -26.25
CA ILE A 114 17.98 17.15 -27.66
C ILE A 114 16.69 16.75 -28.38
N GLU A 115 16.11 17.69 -29.13
CA GLU A 115 14.93 17.43 -29.95
C GLU A 115 15.24 16.41 -31.07
N ASP A 116 14.19 15.81 -31.62
CA ASP A 116 14.28 14.84 -32.73
C ASP A 116 15.23 13.66 -32.45
N GLN A 117 15.21 13.15 -31.23
CA GLN A 117 15.94 11.96 -30.79
C GLN A 117 15.01 10.95 -30.11
N ASP A 118 15.37 9.67 -30.22
CA ASP A 118 14.74 8.62 -29.42
C ASP A 118 15.24 8.70 -27.99
N TYR A 119 14.40 8.37 -27.02
CA TYR A 119 14.75 8.32 -25.59
C TYR A 119 14.18 7.03 -24.98
N PHE A 120 14.93 6.46 -24.03
CA PHE A 120 14.45 5.31 -23.26
C PHE A 120 13.81 5.80 -21.96
N VAL A 121 12.54 5.48 -21.76
CA VAL A 121 11.81 5.74 -20.51
C VAL A 121 11.80 4.48 -19.67
N THR A 122 12.11 4.60 -18.38
CA THR A 122 11.98 3.52 -17.40
C THR A 122 11.54 4.08 -16.05
N PHE A 123 11.16 3.20 -15.13
CA PHE A 123 10.90 3.56 -13.75
C PHE A 123 11.60 2.57 -12.81
N GLN A 124 11.73 2.97 -11.55
CA GLN A 124 12.18 2.11 -10.45
C GLN A 124 11.18 2.27 -9.30
N ALA A 125 10.56 1.19 -8.88
CA ALA A 125 9.73 1.13 -7.67
C ALA A 125 10.55 0.54 -6.51
N VAL A 126 10.33 1.04 -5.30
CA VAL A 126 11.04 0.66 -4.08
C VAL A 126 10.01 0.46 -2.96
N ASP A 127 10.18 -0.62 -2.20
CA ASP A 127 9.43 -0.97 -0.99
C ASP A 127 10.02 -0.23 0.25
N PRO A 128 9.24 -0.09 1.34
CA PRO A 128 9.79 0.34 2.63
C PRO A 128 10.84 -0.65 3.16
N ALA A 129 11.83 -0.15 3.90
CA ALA A 129 12.91 -0.96 4.49
C ALA A 129 12.52 -1.70 5.78
#